data_AF-A0A2V3JGN3-F1
#
_entry.id   AF-A0A2V3JGN3-F1
#
_cell.length_a   1.000
_cell.length_b   1.000
_cell.length_c   1.000
_cell.angle_alpha   90.00
_cell.angle_beta   90.00
_cell.angle_gamma   90.00
#
_symmetry.space_group_name_H-M   'P 1'
#
loop_
_entity.id
_entity.type
_entity.pdbx_description
1 polymer ?
#
loop_
_entity_poly.entity_id
_entity_poly.type
_entity_poly.pdbx_seq_one_letter_code
_entity_poly.pdbx_strand_id
1 'polypeptide(L)'
;MTRDELNAKLRYYFPGYVVDKGLSNRQDIKRVPKFVSEHMLTRISEESDSKAFNEKLMKVIEYVNTLYPEPKDKDLILDKIFRKMKCKIIDEIKVEIDEKYGIRKATIPSLNLRNAMIKDSVVDANEQLLSTGV
;
A
#
# COMPACT_ATOMS: atom_id res chain seq x y z
N MET A 1 -28.96 -18.31 -15.25
CA MET A 1 -28.14 -17.31 -14.56
C MET A 1 -26.84 -17.13 -15.32
N THR A 2 -26.65 -15.98 -15.93
CA THR A 2 -25.41 -15.63 -16.64
C THR A 2 -24.37 -15.12 -15.66
N ARG A 3 -23.09 -15.24 -16.04
CA ARG A 3 -21.93 -14.85 -15.21
C ARG A 3 -22.00 -13.36 -14.80
N ASP A 4 -22.60 -12.53 -15.65
CA ASP A 4 -22.83 -11.10 -15.41
C ASP A 4 -23.87 -10.82 -14.34
N GLU A 5 -24.96 -11.61 -14.26
CA GLU A 5 -25.96 -11.46 -13.19
C GLU A 5 -25.38 -11.81 -11.82
N LEU A 6 -24.50 -12.82 -11.77
CA LEU A 6 -23.80 -13.21 -10.55
C LEU A 6 -22.82 -12.12 -10.10
N ASN A 7 -22.04 -11.55 -11.03
CA ASN A 7 -21.14 -10.44 -10.75
C ASN A 7 -21.90 -9.18 -10.29
N ALA A 8 -23.03 -8.87 -10.90
CA ALA A 8 -23.88 -7.74 -10.51
C ALA A 8 -24.42 -7.93 -9.08
N LYS A 9 -24.89 -9.13 -8.74
CA LYS A 9 -25.31 -9.46 -7.37
C LYS A 9 -24.16 -9.38 -6.37
N LEU A 10 -22.98 -9.91 -6.71
CA LEU A 10 -21.81 -9.81 -5.85
C LEU A 10 -21.40 -8.36 -5.59
N ARG A 11 -21.38 -7.51 -6.62
CA ARG A 11 -21.08 -6.07 -6.47
C ARG A 11 -22.16 -5.34 -5.65
N TYR A 12 -23.41 -5.77 -5.74
CA TYR A 12 -24.52 -5.19 -4.98
C TYR A 12 -24.51 -5.60 -3.50
N TYR A 13 -24.23 -6.87 -3.19
CA TYR A 13 -24.23 -7.38 -1.82
C TYR A 13 -22.89 -7.18 -1.09
N PHE A 14 -21.78 -7.06 -1.82
CA PHE A 14 -20.43 -6.89 -1.26
C PHE A 14 -19.67 -5.73 -1.93
N PRO A 15 -20.20 -4.50 -1.87
CA PRO A 15 -19.48 -3.34 -2.40
C PRO A 15 -18.12 -3.21 -1.70
N GLY A 16 -17.06 -3.03 -2.49
CA GLY A 16 -15.68 -2.88 -2.01
C GLY A 16 -14.86 -4.17 -1.81
N TYR A 17 -15.49 -5.36 -1.84
CA TYR A 17 -14.80 -6.66 -1.74
C TYR A 17 -14.69 -7.40 -3.08
N VAL A 18 -15.31 -6.86 -4.14
CA VAL A 18 -15.31 -7.46 -5.48
C VAL A 18 -14.25 -6.80 -6.33
N VAL A 19 -13.06 -7.40 -6.34
CA VAL A 19 -11.93 -6.97 -7.18
C VAL A 19 -11.97 -7.69 -8.53
N ASP A 20 -11.90 -6.93 -9.63
CA ASP A 20 -11.77 -7.51 -10.97
C ASP A 20 -10.35 -8.10 -11.16
N LYS A 21 -10.25 -9.42 -11.05
CA LYS A 21 -8.99 -10.16 -11.20
C LYS A 21 -8.37 -10.05 -12.61
N GLY A 22 -9.12 -9.60 -13.61
CA GLY A 22 -8.60 -9.30 -14.95
C GLY A 22 -7.77 -8.01 -14.99
N LEU A 23 -8.20 -6.99 -14.25
CA LEU A 23 -7.47 -5.72 -14.11
C LEU A 23 -6.19 -5.88 -13.30
N SER A 24 -6.22 -6.64 -12.20
CA SER A 24 -5.04 -6.93 -11.36
C SER A 24 -3.88 -7.61 -12.13
N ASN A 25 -4.16 -8.26 -13.26
CA ASN A 25 -3.16 -8.94 -14.09
C ASN A 25 -2.49 -8.05 -15.16
N ARG A 26 -2.88 -6.78 -15.30
CA ARG A 26 -2.23 -5.84 -16.23
C ARG A 26 -0.76 -5.60 -15.84
N GLN A 27 0.15 -5.56 -16.82
CA GLN A 27 1.58 -5.34 -16.60
C GLN A 27 1.87 -4.05 -15.82
N ASP A 28 1.04 -3.02 -16.02
CA ASP A 28 1.17 -1.71 -15.36
C ASP A 28 0.89 -1.81 -13.84
N ILE A 29 0.09 -2.78 -13.41
CA ILE A 29 -0.27 -3.02 -12.00
C ILE A 29 0.63 -4.10 -11.37
N LYS A 30 1.24 -4.99 -12.16
CA LYS A 30 2.10 -6.06 -11.65
C LYS A 30 3.33 -5.58 -10.84
N ARG A 31 3.79 -4.35 -11.06
CA ARG A 31 4.89 -3.75 -10.30
C ARG A 31 4.46 -3.24 -8.92
N VAL A 32 3.17 -3.08 -8.70
CA VAL A 32 2.58 -2.65 -7.44
C VAL A 32 2.30 -3.86 -6.56
N PRO A 33 2.69 -3.86 -5.27
CA PRO A 33 2.33 -4.93 -4.35
C PRO A 33 0.82 -5.20 -4.36
N LYS A 34 0.43 -6.49 -4.29
CA LYS A 34 -0.99 -6.89 -4.44
C LYS A 34 -1.92 -6.16 -3.48
N PHE A 35 -1.54 -6.02 -2.22
CA PHE A 35 -2.36 -5.34 -1.21
C PHE A 35 -2.63 -3.86 -1.59
N VAL A 36 -1.65 -3.17 -2.17
CA VAL A 36 -1.79 -1.80 -2.66
C VAL A 36 -2.74 -1.77 -3.87
N SER A 37 -2.55 -2.69 -4.81
CA SER A 37 -3.40 -2.79 -6.00
C SER A 37 -4.86 -3.08 -5.64
N GLU A 38 -5.11 -3.97 -4.68
CA GLU A 38 -6.44 -4.34 -4.21
C GLU A 38 -7.10 -3.15 -3.50
N HIS A 39 -6.39 -2.50 -2.58
CA HIS A 39 -6.91 -1.34 -1.87
C HIS A 39 -7.23 -0.18 -2.82
N MET A 40 -6.44 -0.02 -3.88
CA MET A 40 -6.66 0.97 -4.94
C MET A 40 -7.88 0.64 -5.77
N LEU A 41 -8.02 -0.61 -6.23
CA LEU A 41 -9.17 -1.09 -6.99
C LEU A 41 -10.47 -0.93 -6.21
N THR A 42 -10.47 -1.20 -4.90
CA THR A 42 -11.61 -0.93 -4.03
C THR A 42 -12.00 0.55 -4.03
N ARG A 43 -11.03 1.47 -3.95
CA ARG A 43 -11.31 2.93 -3.93
C ARG A 43 -11.82 3.50 -5.25
N ILE A 44 -11.46 2.91 -6.38
CA ILE A 44 -11.93 3.35 -7.71
C ILE A 44 -13.14 2.57 -8.21
N SER A 45 -13.61 1.57 -7.45
CA SER A 45 -14.69 0.66 -7.87
C SER A 45 -16.06 1.32 -8.00
N GLU A 46 -16.25 2.52 -7.45
CA GLU A 46 -17.48 3.31 -7.57
C GLU A 46 -17.57 4.10 -8.89
N GLU A 47 -16.46 4.21 -9.64
CA GLU A 47 -16.43 4.97 -10.90
C GLU A 47 -17.07 4.16 -12.05
N SER A 48 -18.21 4.62 -12.53
CA SER A 48 -19.01 3.93 -13.55
C SER A 48 -18.54 4.21 -14.98
N ASP A 49 -17.80 5.29 -15.19
CA ASP A 49 -17.22 5.63 -16.49
C ASP A 49 -15.85 4.96 -16.68
N SER A 50 -15.76 4.09 -17.70
CA SER A 50 -14.55 3.36 -18.06
C SER A 50 -13.36 4.27 -18.43
N LYS A 51 -13.62 5.46 -19.01
CA LYS A 51 -12.52 6.41 -19.33
C LYS A 51 -11.99 7.08 -18.06
N ALA A 52 -12.86 7.65 -17.24
CA ALA A 52 -12.47 8.25 -15.96
C ALA A 52 -11.78 7.23 -15.03
N PHE A 53 -12.23 5.98 -15.02
CA PHE A 53 -11.62 4.88 -14.28
C PHE A 53 -10.17 4.63 -14.72
N ASN A 54 -9.91 4.49 -16.03
CA ASN A 54 -8.57 4.23 -16.54
C ASN A 54 -7.62 5.42 -16.26
N GLU A 55 -8.11 6.66 -16.36
CA GLU A 55 -7.31 7.85 -16.05
C GLU A 55 -6.93 7.91 -14.56
N LYS A 56 -7.90 7.67 -13.66
CA LYS A 56 -7.64 7.60 -12.21
C LYS A 56 -6.67 6.47 -11.88
N LEU A 57 -6.85 5.30 -12.50
CA LEU A 57 -5.97 4.15 -12.32
C LEU A 57 -4.53 4.47 -12.75
N MET A 58 -4.32 5.10 -13.90
CA MET A 58 -2.99 5.47 -14.37
C MET A 58 -2.29 6.45 -13.43
N LYS A 59 -3.00 7.49 -12.96
CA LYS A 59 -2.45 8.44 -11.97
C LYS A 59 -2.03 7.76 -10.67
N VAL A 60 -2.84 6.79 -10.23
CA VAL A 60 -2.59 6.02 -9.03
C VAL A 60 -1.38 5.09 -9.20
N ILE A 61 -1.26 4.42 -10.35
CA ILE A 61 -0.09 3.58 -10.68
C ILE A 61 1.19 4.43 -10.73
N GLU A 62 1.14 5.60 -11.37
CA GLU A 62 2.27 6.54 -11.42
C GLU A 62 2.69 7.00 -10.02
N TYR A 63 1.72 7.32 -9.18
CA TYR A 63 1.95 7.71 -7.80
C TYR A 63 2.61 6.58 -6.99
N VAL A 64 2.16 5.34 -7.14
CA VAL A 64 2.80 4.19 -6.48
C VAL A 64 4.21 3.96 -7.00
N ASN A 65 4.41 3.95 -8.32
CA ASN A 65 5.75 3.76 -8.90
C ASN A 65 6.74 4.83 -8.45
N THR A 66 6.26 6.04 -8.14
CA THR A 66 7.10 7.13 -7.62
C THR A 66 7.44 6.95 -6.14
N LEU A 67 6.54 6.36 -5.36
CA LEU A 67 6.69 6.23 -3.91
C LEU A 67 7.15 4.86 -3.44
N TYR A 68 7.04 3.83 -4.28
CA TYR A 68 7.47 2.48 -3.96
C TYR A 68 8.96 2.35 -4.30
N PRO A 69 9.84 2.31 -3.30
CA PRO A 69 11.27 2.28 -3.54
C PRO A 69 11.72 0.95 -4.16
N GLU A 70 12.52 1.03 -5.22
CA GLU A 70 13.22 -0.16 -5.72
C GLU A 70 14.41 -0.48 -4.80
N PRO A 71 14.79 -1.77 -4.65
CA PRO A 71 15.92 -2.16 -3.80
C PRO A 71 17.24 -1.45 -4.14
N LYS A 72 17.43 -1.06 -5.40
CA LYS A 72 18.59 -0.31 -5.90
C LYS A 72 18.63 1.14 -5.43
N ASP A 73 17.48 1.74 -5.13
CA ASP A 73 17.34 3.16 -4.77
C ASP A 73 17.36 3.38 -3.25
N LYS A 74 17.52 2.30 -2.48
CA LYS A 74 17.59 2.35 -1.01
C LYS A 74 18.62 3.36 -0.52
N ASP A 75 19.85 3.31 -1.02
CA ASP A 75 20.94 4.17 -0.52
C ASP A 75 20.71 5.64 -0.87
N LEU A 76 20.05 5.92 -2.01
CA LEU A 76 19.61 7.26 -2.36
C LEU A 76 18.58 7.79 -1.36
N ILE A 77 17.62 6.97 -0.95
CA ILE A 77 16.60 7.37 0.03
C ILE A 77 17.22 7.57 1.41
N LEU A 78 18.15 6.69 1.81
CA LEU A 78 18.88 6.84 3.07
C LEU A 78 19.73 8.12 3.10
N ASP A 79 20.41 8.49 2.01
CA ASP A 79 21.14 9.76 1.90
C ASP A 79 20.20 10.96 2.06
N LYS A 80 19.01 10.93 1.44
CA LYS A 80 18.00 11.98 1.61
C LYS A 80 17.54 12.11 3.07
N ILE A 81 17.29 10.98 3.74
CA ILE A 81 16.89 10.95 5.16
C ILE A 81 18.04 11.48 6.04
N PHE A 82 19.28 11.09 5.75
CA PHE A 82 20.47 11.55 6.47
C PHE A 82 20.65 13.07 6.37
N ARG A 83 20.36 13.65 5.20
CA ARG A 83 20.31 15.11 4.97
C ARG A 83 19.09 15.80 5.60
N LYS A 84 18.32 15.10 6.43
CA LYS A 84 17.08 15.58 7.08
C LYS A 84 16.00 16.03 6.10
N MET A 85 16.00 15.51 4.88
CA MET A 85 14.94 15.79 3.92
C MET A 85 13.71 14.90 4.19
N LYS A 86 12.52 15.47 4.02
CA LYS A 86 11.28 14.71 4.12
C LYS A 86 11.15 13.79 2.90
N CYS A 87 11.00 12.50 3.14
CA CYS A 87 10.75 11.49 2.12
C CYS A 87 9.42 10.80 2.40
N LYS A 88 8.66 10.55 1.33
CA LYS A 88 7.45 9.73 1.38
C LYS A 88 7.77 8.43 0.64
N ILE A 89 7.47 7.31 1.26
CA ILE A 89 7.62 5.98 0.67
C ILE A 89 6.38 5.14 0.97
N ILE A 90 6.13 4.14 0.14
CA ILE A 90 5.16 3.06 0.39
C ILE A 90 5.98 1.83 0.78
N ASP A 91 5.70 1.27 1.95
CA ASP A 91 6.35 0.07 2.46
C ASP A 91 5.42 -0.66 3.43
N GLU A 92 5.72 -1.92 3.71
CA GLU A 92 5.06 -2.72 4.74
C GLU A 92 5.73 -2.44 6.08
N ILE A 93 5.05 -1.74 6.99
CA ILE A 93 5.61 -1.33 8.27
C ILE A 93 5.14 -2.30 9.36
N LYS A 94 6.11 -2.87 10.07
CA LYS A 94 5.86 -3.69 11.26
C LYS A 94 6.46 -3.04 12.48
N VAL A 95 5.71 -2.96 13.57
CA VAL A 95 6.19 -2.41 14.85
C VAL A 95 6.30 -3.51 15.88
N GLU A 96 7.43 -3.54 16.58
CA GLU A 96 7.74 -4.48 17.64
C GLU A 96 8.15 -3.71 18.90
N ILE A 97 7.84 -4.28 20.07
CA ILE A 97 8.22 -3.68 21.36
C ILE A 97 9.59 -4.24 21.74
N ASP A 98 10.56 -3.36 21.94
CA ASP A 98 11.82 -3.73 22.56
C ASP A 98 11.64 -3.68 24.09
N GLU A 99 11.41 -4.85 24.69
CA GLU A 99 11.19 -5.01 26.13
C GLU A 99 12.39 -4.59 26.96
N LYS A 100 13.61 -4.65 26.41
CA LYS A 100 14.85 -4.32 27.11
C LYS A 100 14.96 -2.82 27.39
N TYR A 101 14.49 -2.00 26.45
CA TYR A 101 14.56 -0.55 26.55
C TYR A 101 13.19 0.11 26.74
N GLY A 102 12.09 -0.66 26.67
CA GLY A 102 10.73 -0.15 26.76
C GLY A 102 10.36 0.76 25.59
N ILE A 103 10.94 0.55 24.40
CA ILE A 103 10.73 1.40 23.22
C ILE A 103 10.04 0.64 22.09
N ARG A 104 9.25 1.35 21.29
CA ARG A 104 8.66 0.82 20.06
C ARG A 104 9.64 0.97 18.90
N LYS A 105 9.87 -0.11 18.16
CA LYS A 105 10.75 -0.16 17.00
C LYS A 105 9.97 -0.54 15.76
N ALA A 106 10.16 0.20 14.69
CA ALA A 106 9.62 -0.12 13.39
C ALA A 106 10.66 -0.84 12.51
N THR A 107 10.17 -1.82 11.78
CA THR A 107 10.85 -2.47 10.66
C THR A 107 10.31 -1.89 9.36
N ILE A 108 11.23 -1.46 8.50
CA ILE A 108 11.00 -0.86 7.17
C ILE A 108 11.79 -1.72 6.16
N PRO A 109 11.17 -2.77 5.59
CA PRO A 109 11.83 -3.76 4.75
C PRO A 109 12.54 -3.15 3.54
N SER A 110 11.90 -2.20 2.84
CA SER A 110 12.47 -1.57 1.64
C SER A 110 13.78 -0.83 1.90
N LEU A 111 13.93 -0.28 3.11
CA LEU A 111 15.14 0.40 3.56
C LEU A 111 16.08 -0.53 4.34
N ASN A 112 15.71 -1.79 4.55
CA ASN A 112 16.39 -2.75 5.42
C ASN A 112 16.68 -2.18 6.83
N LEU A 113 15.74 -1.41 7.37
CA LEU A 113 15.82 -0.86 8.73
C LEU A 113 14.99 -1.73 9.64
N ARG A 114 15.58 -2.26 10.73
CA ARG A 114 14.88 -3.10 11.71
C ARG A 114 14.70 -2.46 13.09
N ASN A 115 15.35 -1.33 13.31
CA ASN A 115 15.38 -0.62 14.59
C ASN A 115 15.05 0.86 14.40
N ALA A 116 14.12 1.18 13.49
CA ALA A 116 13.72 2.56 13.27
C ALA A 116 12.85 3.02 14.45
N MET A 117 13.14 4.21 14.98
CA MET A 117 12.31 4.79 16.03
C MET A 117 11.00 5.30 15.41
N ILE A 118 9.87 4.89 15.99
CA ILE A 118 8.54 5.33 15.56
C ILE A 118 7.89 6.15 16.67
N LYS A 119 7.13 7.18 16.28
CA LYS A 119 6.38 7.99 17.24
C LYS A 119 5.18 7.21 17.77
N ASP A 120 4.93 7.31 19.07
CA ASP A 120 3.81 6.62 19.72
C ASP A 120 2.46 6.94 19.09
N SER A 121 2.23 8.21 18.77
CA SER A 121 1.00 8.67 18.13
C SER A 121 0.70 8.01 16.78
N VAL A 122 1.72 7.53 16.06
CA VAL A 122 1.51 6.80 14.78
C VAL A 122 1.04 5.38 15.06
N VAL A 123 1.59 4.74 16.09
CA VAL A 123 1.24 3.38 16.50
C VAL A 123 -0.14 3.36 17.15
N ASP A 124 -0.43 4.34 18.01
CA ASP A 124 -1.73 4.44 18.69
C ASP A 124 -2.88 4.70 17.71
N ALA A 125 -2.61 5.40 16.60
CA ALA A 125 -3.58 5.59 15.51
C ALA A 125 -3.72 4.37 14.59
N ASN A 126 -2.79 3.42 14.64
CA ASN A 126 -2.73 2.26 13.73
C ASN A 126 -2.30 1.01 14.51
N GLU A 127 -3.17 0.52 15.39
CA GLU A 127 -2.88 -0.64 16.26
C GLU A 127 -2.48 -1.90 15.49
N GLN A 128 -2.92 -2.03 14.23
CA GLN A 128 -2.56 -3.14 13.33
C GLN A 128 -1.05 -3.26 13.08
N LEU A 129 -0.30 -2.16 13.22
CA LEU A 129 1.15 -2.16 13.11
C LEU A 129 1.84 -3.07 14.14
N LEU A 130 1.22 -3.29 15.31
CA LEU A 130 1.75 -4.13 16.41
C LEU A 130 1.42 -5.62 16.26
N SER A 131 0.46 -5.99 15.42
CA SER A 131 0.04 -7.39 15.24
C SER A 131 0.45 -7.94 13.88
N THR A 132 -0.20 -7.48 12.81
CA THR A 132 -0.02 -8.04 11.45
C THR A 132 0.88 -7.20 10.56
N GLY A 133 1.20 -5.97 10.97
CA GLY A 133 1.78 -4.97 10.06
C GLY A 133 0.74 -4.38 9.11
N VAL A 134 1.12 -3.32 8.39
CA VAL A 134 0.30 -2.61 7.38
C VAL A 134 1.15 -2.20 6.19
#